data_AF-U1GSI8-F1
#
_entry.id   AF-U1GSI8-F1
#
_cell.length_a   1.000
_cell.length_b   1.000
_cell.length_c   1.000
_cell.angle_alpha   90.00
_cell.angle_beta   90.00
_cell.angle_gamma   90.00
#
_symmetry.space_group_name_H-M   'P 1'
#
loop_
_entity.id
_entity.type
_entity.pdbx_description
1 polymer ?
#
loop_
_entity_poly.entity_id
_entity_poly.type
_entity_poly.pdbx_seq_one_letter_code
_entity_poly.pdbx_strand_id
1 'polypeptide(L)'
;MRSVRNGVAFFLITAFVFVSCSVSERRQMRRDGLMRDGARTVHEDVAAVLTAKREAVFSYVESLTIEEQVAQLFMENLVGDDVFTPVEWTDSSRSKALMPGGYIFFSYNIADTPEKIINFTDSIFSYCALHDCIPPYLALDQEGGDVCRLKAVSGKLPANGVVSEFFSISDAYRLYSLQALQMRLLGFTVNIAPVVEVRTESNEAFIGERSFGDADSVVAYGIAALNALQNNGVAAVIKHFPGNTNTDPHTGLPEIDISESEFNKTVRYPFFRLISLGSAGVLMSHARISLADSHTPACLSHVWIGDKLRGDLGFKGLVFSDDIFMAALAENGYPPERAALSAIEAGVDVIMISKKKFAREHALLVSRAKEDDAFAKRIEESARRVIDFKIERGILVLEKTGGVWHVVSAFASPYIDSAVQSGSAIRYDGEAGGEIGRARVEAFRTAKKENDELVAEVYSARQTRVSAAGSERNAKL
;
A
#
# COMPACT_ATOMS: atom_id res chain seq x y z
N MET A 1 -30.03 82.44 -50.51
CA MET A 1 -31.51 82.61 -50.50
C MET A 1 -32.14 81.28 -50.09
N ARG A 2 -33.05 81.32 -49.10
CA ARG A 2 -34.25 80.46 -48.87
C ARG A 2 -34.23 79.05 -49.50
N SER A 3 -34.54 77.94 -48.82
CA SER A 3 -35.65 77.71 -47.91
C SER A 3 -35.55 76.32 -47.26
N VAL A 4 -36.06 76.26 -46.03
CA VAL A 4 -36.32 75.11 -45.17
C VAL A 4 -37.35 74.15 -45.79
N ARG A 5 -37.16 72.82 -45.65
CA ARG A 5 -38.14 71.85 -45.08
C ARG A 5 -37.67 70.38 -45.06
N ASN A 6 -37.54 69.89 -43.83
CA ASN A 6 -38.02 68.60 -43.30
C ASN A 6 -37.46 67.26 -43.82
N GLY A 7 -36.59 66.66 -43.00
CA GLY A 7 -36.45 65.22 -42.81
C GLY A 7 -36.07 64.95 -41.34
N VAL A 8 -37.05 64.53 -40.55
CA VAL A 8 -37.01 64.33 -39.09
C VAL A 8 -36.55 62.90 -38.75
N ALA A 9 -35.85 62.79 -37.62
CA ALA A 9 -35.65 61.61 -36.78
C ALA A 9 -34.64 60.53 -37.23
N PHE A 10 -33.45 60.52 -36.60
CA PHE A 10 -32.98 59.41 -35.76
C PHE A 10 -31.61 59.74 -35.11
N PHE A 11 -31.61 60.61 -34.10
CA PHE A 11 -30.47 60.78 -33.20
C PHE A 11 -31.02 61.27 -31.87
N LEU A 12 -31.18 60.37 -30.89
CA LEU A 12 -31.25 60.64 -29.44
C LEU A 12 -31.64 59.38 -28.64
N ILE A 13 -30.85 58.32 -28.68
CA ILE A 13 -30.77 57.34 -27.56
C ILE A 13 -29.33 56.81 -27.48
N THR A 14 -28.41 57.65 -27.03
CA THR A 14 -27.06 57.24 -26.60
C THR A 14 -26.72 58.00 -25.33
N ALA A 15 -27.41 57.69 -24.23
CA ALA A 15 -26.93 57.96 -22.88
C ALA A 15 -27.78 57.18 -21.85
N PHE A 16 -27.11 56.55 -20.88
CA PHE A 16 -27.66 55.98 -19.63
C PHE A 16 -28.38 54.62 -19.70
N VAL A 17 -27.62 53.55 -19.97
CA VAL A 17 -27.84 52.28 -19.25
C VAL A 17 -26.97 52.34 -17.98
N PHE A 18 -27.40 53.13 -17.00
CA PHE A 18 -26.89 52.98 -15.64
C PHE A 18 -27.51 51.70 -15.08
N VAL A 19 -26.66 50.68 -14.88
CA VAL A 19 -27.00 49.46 -14.16
C VAL A 19 -27.39 49.84 -12.74
N SER A 20 -28.68 50.10 -12.52
CA SER A 20 -29.24 50.14 -11.18
C SER A 20 -29.30 48.71 -10.67
N CYS A 21 -28.17 48.18 -10.17
CA CYS A 21 -28.17 46.92 -9.45
C CYS A 21 -29.23 47.00 -8.35
N SER A 22 -30.19 46.09 -8.39
CA SER A 22 -31.27 46.03 -7.42
C SER A 22 -30.68 45.88 -6.00
N VAL A 23 -31.40 46.32 -4.97
CA VAL A 23 -30.95 46.14 -3.57
C VAL A 23 -30.75 44.65 -3.26
N SER A 24 -31.53 43.77 -3.89
CA SER A 24 -31.37 42.31 -3.84
C SER A 24 -30.06 41.84 -4.47
N GLU A 25 -29.69 42.33 -5.66
CA GLU A 25 -28.40 41.99 -6.30
C GLU A 25 -27.19 42.48 -5.49
N ARG A 26 -27.26 43.69 -4.91
CA ARG A 26 -26.20 44.19 -4.03
C ARG A 26 -26.08 43.39 -2.73
N ARG A 27 -27.19 42.91 -2.18
CA ARG A 27 -27.20 41.99 -1.03
C ARG A 27 -26.63 40.62 -1.42
N GLN A 28 -26.98 40.11 -2.60
CA GLN A 28 -26.48 38.84 -3.12
C GLN A 28 -24.97 38.88 -3.37
N MET A 29 -24.46 39.92 -4.05
CA MET A 29 -23.02 40.10 -4.27
C MET A 29 -22.23 40.23 -2.97
N ARG A 30 -22.76 40.93 -1.95
CA ARG A 30 -22.14 40.99 -0.62
C ARG A 30 -22.10 39.64 0.06
N ARG A 31 -23.19 38.86 -0.01
CA ARG A 31 -23.25 37.50 0.54
C ARG A 31 -22.26 36.57 -0.15
N ASP A 32 -22.17 36.64 -1.48
CA ASP A 32 -21.24 35.83 -2.26
C ASP A 32 -19.78 36.22 -2.01
N GLY A 33 -19.49 37.52 -1.78
CA GLY A 33 -18.19 38.02 -1.35
C GLY A 33 -17.78 37.47 0.03
N LEU A 34 -18.68 37.53 1.02
CA LEU A 34 -18.44 36.97 2.35
C LEU A 34 -18.22 35.46 2.31
N MET A 35 -18.96 34.72 1.47
CA MET A 35 -18.77 33.28 1.27
C MET A 35 -17.41 32.95 0.65
N ARG A 36 -16.95 33.74 -0.33
CA ARG A 36 -15.62 33.57 -0.94
C ARG A 36 -14.49 33.89 0.03
N ASP A 37 -14.62 34.98 0.78
CA ASP A 37 -13.63 35.34 1.80
C ASP A 37 -13.55 34.26 2.89
N GLY A 38 -14.71 33.76 3.36
CA GLY A 38 -14.76 32.64 4.31
C GLY A 38 -14.13 31.36 3.76
N ALA A 39 -14.42 31.00 2.50
CA ALA A 39 -13.80 29.85 1.85
C ALA A 39 -12.27 30.02 1.69
N ARG A 40 -11.80 31.23 1.38
CA ARG A 40 -10.37 31.54 1.31
C ARG A 40 -9.69 31.37 2.66
N THR A 41 -10.26 31.92 3.73
CA THR A 41 -9.71 31.77 5.10
C THR A 41 -9.62 30.30 5.51
N VAL A 42 -10.66 29.51 5.26
CA VAL A 42 -10.63 28.06 5.53
C VAL A 42 -9.55 27.37 4.69
N HIS A 43 -9.37 27.75 3.43
CA HIS A 43 -8.33 27.19 2.57
C HIS A 43 -6.92 27.53 3.07
N GLU A 44 -6.68 28.79 3.46
CA GLU A 44 -5.41 29.25 4.03
C GLU A 44 -5.08 28.52 5.35
N ASP A 45 -6.07 28.34 6.22
CA ASP A 45 -5.92 27.60 7.48
C ASP A 45 -5.60 26.12 7.23
N VAL A 46 -6.31 25.46 6.29
CA VAL A 46 -6.04 24.08 5.91
C VAL A 46 -4.63 23.94 5.33
N ALA A 47 -4.23 24.85 4.44
CA ALA A 47 -2.89 24.84 3.86
C ALA A 47 -1.80 25.02 4.94
N ALA A 48 -2.00 25.95 5.88
CA ALA A 48 -1.07 26.17 7.00
C ALA A 48 -0.96 24.93 7.90
N VAL A 49 -2.08 24.27 8.21
CA VAL A 49 -2.08 23.03 9.01
C VAL A 49 -1.36 21.89 8.28
N LEU A 50 -1.60 21.72 6.99
CA LEU A 50 -0.93 20.68 6.18
C LEU A 50 0.58 20.92 6.10
N THR A 51 0.99 22.18 5.90
CA THR A 51 2.42 22.56 5.91
C THR A 51 3.06 22.25 7.26
N ALA A 52 2.43 22.66 8.38
CA ALA A 52 2.97 22.42 9.71
C ALA A 52 3.04 20.91 10.05
N LYS A 53 2.08 20.11 9.59
CA LYS A 53 2.13 18.65 9.72
C LYS A 53 3.27 18.05 8.91
N ARG A 54 3.48 18.54 7.68
CA ARG A 54 4.60 18.09 6.83
C ARG A 54 5.94 18.44 7.47
N GLU A 55 6.10 19.65 7.97
CA GLU A 55 7.31 20.08 8.70
C GLU A 55 7.59 19.17 9.91
N ALA A 56 6.56 18.75 10.66
CA ALA A 56 6.73 17.82 11.77
C ALA A 56 7.31 16.46 11.32
N VAL A 57 6.89 15.93 10.17
CA VAL A 57 7.45 14.69 9.61
C VAL A 57 8.90 14.90 9.20
N PHE A 58 9.21 16.01 8.53
CA PHE A 58 10.58 16.34 8.14
C PHE A 58 11.49 16.41 9.36
N SER A 59 11.10 17.19 10.38
CA SER A 59 11.88 17.30 11.62
C SER A 59 12.03 15.98 12.36
N TYR A 60 11.01 15.11 12.33
CA TYR A 60 11.12 13.77 12.90
C TYR A 60 12.18 12.93 12.18
N VAL A 61 12.15 12.87 10.84
CA VAL A 61 13.14 12.11 10.05
C VAL A 61 14.55 12.68 10.19
N GLU A 62 14.69 14.01 10.19
CA GLU A 62 15.98 14.70 10.41
C GLU A 62 16.55 14.44 11.81
N SER A 63 15.70 14.13 12.80
CA SER A 63 16.14 13.78 14.15
C SER A 63 16.66 12.35 14.29
N LEU A 64 16.34 11.47 13.33
CA LEU A 64 16.81 10.08 13.32
C LEU A 64 18.29 10.02 12.92
N THR A 65 19.04 9.08 13.50
CA THR A 65 20.40 8.81 13.00
C THR A 65 20.33 8.17 11.62
N ILE A 66 21.43 8.23 10.86
CA ILE A 66 21.48 7.58 9.54
C ILE A 66 21.25 6.07 9.65
N GLU A 67 21.70 5.43 10.74
CA GLU A 67 21.43 4.02 11.03
C GLU A 67 19.93 3.75 11.20
N GLU A 68 19.22 4.61 11.92
CA GLU A 68 17.78 4.49 12.11
C GLU A 68 17.02 4.72 10.81
N GLN A 69 17.40 5.75 10.04
CA GLN A 69 16.84 6.01 8.73
C GLN A 69 17.00 4.79 7.83
N VAL A 70 18.22 4.28 7.66
CA VAL A 70 18.51 3.09 6.84
C VAL A 70 17.71 1.86 7.33
N ALA A 71 17.57 1.66 8.65
CA ALA A 71 16.80 0.53 9.17
C ALA A 71 15.31 0.61 8.76
N GLN A 72 14.75 1.81 8.63
CA GLN A 72 13.36 2.00 8.16
C GLN A 72 13.15 1.57 6.70
N LEU A 73 14.21 1.42 5.91
CA LEU A 73 14.12 1.00 4.51
C LEU A 73 14.10 -0.53 4.36
N PHE A 74 14.06 -1.31 5.44
CA PHE A 74 13.98 -2.76 5.36
C PHE A 74 12.61 -3.30 5.78
N MET A 75 12.17 -4.35 5.09
CA MET A 75 11.10 -5.24 5.51
C MET A 75 11.69 -6.64 5.69
N GLU A 76 11.82 -7.08 6.93
CA GLU A 76 12.53 -8.29 7.31
C GLU A 76 11.57 -9.43 7.67
N ASN A 77 12.00 -10.67 7.52
CA ASN A 77 11.33 -11.79 8.19
C ASN A 77 11.71 -11.84 9.68
N LEU A 78 10.92 -12.51 10.51
CA LEU A 78 11.13 -12.60 11.96
C LEU A 78 11.24 -14.04 12.48
N VAL A 79 11.72 -14.19 13.72
CA VAL A 79 11.83 -15.49 14.42
C VAL A 79 10.65 -15.68 15.36
N GLY A 80 10.14 -16.92 15.39
CA GLY A 80 9.09 -17.33 16.33
C GLY A 80 7.68 -17.01 15.83
N ASP A 81 6.71 -17.41 16.64
CA ASP A 81 5.27 -17.25 16.43
C ASP A 81 4.50 -17.00 17.76
N ASP A 82 5.20 -16.72 18.86
CA ASP A 82 4.63 -16.60 20.21
C ASP A 82 4.96 -15.24 20.86
N VAL A 83 6.24 -15.00 21.20
CA VAL A 83 6.71 -13.73 21.79
C VAL A 83 7.86 -13.17 20.97
N PHE A 84 7.80 -11.88 20.66
CA PHE A 84 8.83 -11.18 19.92
C PHE A 84 10.16 -11.17 20.67
N THR A 85 11.22 -11.57 19.97
CA THR A 85 12.59 -11.48 20.45
C THR A 85 13.46 -10.91 19.35
N PRO A 86 14.15 -9.78 19.57
CA PRO A 86 15.07 -9.23 18.58
C PRO A 86 16.25 -10.18 18.34
N VAL A 87 16.65 -10.29 17.08
CA VAL A 87 17.70 -11.20 16.62
C VAL A 87 19.00 -10.48 16.27
N GLU A 88 18.92 -9.17 16.04
CA GLU A 88 20.03 -8.28 15.72
C GLU A 88 19.99 -7.02 16.57
N TRP A 89 21.17 -6.41 16.76
CA TRP A 89 21.41 -5.32 17.70
C TRP A 89 22.27 -4.26 17.01
N THR A 90 22.07 -2.99 17.37
CA THR A 90 22.84 -1.87 16.80
C THR A 90 24.29 -1.86 17.26
N ASP A 91 24.59 -2.52 18.38
CA ASP A 91 25.92 -2.56 18.98
C ASP A 91 26.15 -3.87 19.76
N SER A 92 27.41 -4.12 20.15
CA SER A 92 27.82 -5.35 20.84
C SER A 92 27.30 -5.48 22.28
N SER A 93 26.90 -4.38 22.92
CA SER A 93 26.28 -4.38 24.26
C SER A 93 24.83 -4.81 24.24
N ARG A 94 24.20 -4.92 23.05
CA ARG A 94 22.80 -5.32 22.87
C ARG A 94 21.83 -4.40 23.62
N SER A 95 22.15 -3.11 23.65
CA SER A 95 21.35 -2.10 24.33
C SER A 95 20.10 -1.70 23.54
N LYS A 96 20.22 -1.68 22.21
CA LYS A 96 19.15 -1.32 21.28
C LYS A 96 19.07 -2.33 20.14
N ALA A 97 17.88 -2.86 19.90
CA ALA A 97 17.63 -3.79 18.81
C ALA A 97 17.73 -3.07 17.46
N LEU A 98 18.27 -3.76 16.45
CA LEU A 98 18.21 -3.28 15.07
C LEU A 98 16.83 -3.61 14.50
N MET A 99 15.91 -2.64 14.56
CA MET A 99 14.51 -2.83 14.17
C MET A 99 14.26 -2.34 12.73
N PRO A 100 13.70 -3.18 11.84
CA PRO A 100 13.38 -2.78 10.48
C PRO A 100 12.17 -1.84 10.42
N GLY A 101 11.96 -1.22 9.27
CA GLY A 101 10.76 -0.43 8.98
C GLY A 101 9.48 -1.27 9.03
N GLY A 102 9.57 -2.53 8.62
CA GLY A 102 8.48 -3.49 8.72
C GLY A 102 8.94 -4.94 8.88
N TYR A 103 8.00 -5.80 9.25
CA TYR A 103 8.17 -7.25 9.27
C TYR A 103 7.24 -7.92 8.26
N ILE A 104 7.75 -8.88 7.48
CA ILE A 104 6.96 -9.78 6.63
C ILE A 104 6.86 -11.16 7.26
N PHE A 105 5.64 -11.69 7.34
CA PHE A 105 5.36 -12.97 7.97
C PHE A 105 5.20 -14.07 6.91
N PHE A 106 5.75 -15.24 7.24
CA PHE A 106 5.57 -16.47 6.47
C PHE A 106 4.80 -17.51 7.28
N SER A 107 4.33 -18.57 6.63
CA SER A 107 3.52 -19.61 7.27
C SER A 107 4.19 -20.28 8.48
N TYR A 108 5.52 -20.29 8.58
CA TYR A 108 6.26 -20.84 9.73
C TYR A 108 6.43 -19.86 10.90
N ASN A 109 5.96 -18.61 10.78
CA ASN A 109 5.91 -17.61 11.84
C ASN A 109 4.47 -17.16 12.16
N ILE A 110 3.49 -17.93 11.69
CA ILE A 110 2.07 -17.70 11.96
C ILE A 110 1.61 -18.80 12.89
N ALA A 111 1.19 -18.41 14.09
CA ALA A 111 0.66 -19.35 15.07
C ALA A 111 -0.66 -19.99 14.60
N ASP A 112 -1.06 -21.05 15.29
CA ASP A 112 -2.20 -21.89 14.94
C ASP A 112 -3.57 -21.35 15.39
N THR A 113 -3.61 -20.31 16.23
CA THR A 113 -4.87 -19.70 16.70
C THR A 113 -4.83 -18.17 16.61
N PRO A 114 -5.99 -17.49 16.45
CA PRO A 114 -6.02 -16.03 16.39
C PRO A 114 -5.49 -15.38 17.69
N GLU A 115 -5.70 -16.00 18.85
CA GLU A 115 -5.18 -15.51 20.14
C GLU A 115 -3.65 -15.44 20.14
N LYS A 116 -2.98 -16.50 19.70
CA LYS A 116 -1.50 -16.54 19.67
C LYS A 116 -0.94 -15.57 18.64
N ILE A 117 -1.56 -15.45 17.46
CA ILE A 117 -1.15 -14.46 16.45
C ILE A 117 -1.30 -13.04 17.00
N ILE A 118 -2.44 -12.74 17.65
CA ILE A 118 -2.68 -11.46 18.29
C ILE A 118 -1.60 -11.19 19.34
N ASN A 119 -1.36 -12.12 20.28
CA ASN A 119 -0.30 -12.00 21.29
C ASN A 119 1.08 -11.74 20.65
N PHE A 120 1.41 -12.47 19.59
CA PHE A 120 2.71 -12.33 18.96
C PHE A 120 2.87 -10.96 18.30
N THR A 121 1.91 -10.52 17.50
CA THR A 121 1.96 -9.19 16.87
C THR A 121 1.95 -8.07 17.92
N ASP A 122 1.17 -8.23 18.97
CA ASP A 122 1.07 -7.32 20.12
C ASP A 122 2.38 -7.21 20.93
N SER A 123 3.12 -8.32 21.05
CA SER A 123 4.43 -8.35 21.71
C SER A 123 5.49 -7.53 20.95
N ILE A 124 5.38 -7.40 19.62
CA ILE A 124 6.29 -6.57 18.80
C ILE A 124 6.11 -5.09 19.16
N PHE A 125 4.87 -4.62 19.21
CA PHE A 125 4.57 -3.23 19.57
C PHE A 125 4.90 -2.95 21.04
N SER A 126 4.64 -3.90 21.94
CA SER A 126 5.02 -3.81 23.36
C SER A 126 6.52 -3.65 23.55
N TYR A 127 7.31 -4.45 22.81
CA TYR A 127 8.77 -4.32 22.80
C TYR A 127 9.19 -2.93 22.34
N CYS A 128 8.62 -2.43 21.24
CA CYS A 128 8.95 -1.10 20.72
C CYS A 128 8.64 0.02 21.73
N ALA A 129 7.50 -0.06 22.42
CA ALA A 129 7.12 0.91 23.44
C ALA A 129 8.05 0.85 24.68
N LEU A 130 8.48 -0.34 25.10
CA LEU A 130 9.37 -0.51 26.26
C LEU A 130 10.80 -0.04 25.97
N HIS A 131 11.25 -0.17 24.71
CA HIS A 131 12.63 0.08 24.30
C HIS A 131 12.79 1.33 23.42
N ASP A 132 11.77 2.19 23.34
CA ASP A 132 11.77 3.43 22.56
C ASP A 132 12.22 3.21 21.10
N CYS A 133 11.69 2.16 20.48
CA CYS A 133 11.95 1.83 19.07
C CYS A 133 10.81 2.34 18.19
N ILE A 134 11.12 2.66 16.93
CA ILE A 134 10.11 3.00 15.94
C ILE A 134 9.30 1.74 15.60
N PRO A 135 7.98 1.72 15.85
CA PRO A 135 7.17 0.52 15.63
C PRO A 135 7.12 0.12 14.14
N PRO A 136 7.28 -1.16 13.80
CA PRO A 136 7.23 -1.64 12.42
C PRO A 136 5.79 -1.74 11.90
N TYR A 137 5.61 -1.68 10.58
CA TYR A 137 4.40 -2.23 9.96
C TYR A 137 4.52 -3.75 9.81
N LEU A 138 3.40 -4.48 9.80
CA LEU A 138 3.39 -5.94 9.72
C LEU A 138 2.69 -6.38 8.43
N ALA A 139 3.39 -7.17 7.63
CA ALA A 139 3.04 -7.53 6.26
C ALA A 139 2.86 -9.03 6.06
N LEU A 140 2.05 -9.40 5.06
CA LEU A 140 1.81 -10.78 4.61
C LEU A 140 1.67 -10.84 3.08
N ASP A 141 1.97 -12.00 2.49
CA ASP A 141 1.47 -12.38 1.16
C ASP A 141 0.12 -13.12 1.29
N GLN A 142 -0.97 -12.38 1.49
CA GLN A 142 -2.30 -12.97 1.54
C GLN A 142 -3.00 -12.75 0.18
N GLU A 143 -2.56 -13.46 -0.86
CA GLU A 143 -3.12 -13.35 -2.21
C GLU A 143 -4.41 -14.16 -2.36
N GLY A 144 -4.42 -15.37 -1.79
CA GLY A 144 -5.42 -16.41 -2.06
C GLY A 144 -4.84 -17.57 -2.85
N GLY A 145 -5.62 -18.63 -3.04
CA GLY A 145 -5.15 -19.84 -3.72
C GLY A 145 -3.96 -20.47 -3.00
N ASP A 146 -2.85 -20.65 -3.71
CA ASP A 146 -1.64 -21.29 -3.18
C ASP A 146 -0.76 -20.34 -2.34
N VAL A 147 -0.90 -19.02 -2.56
CA VAL A 147 -0.23 -17.99 -1.76
C VAL A 147 -1.21 -17.42 -0.74
N CYS A 148 -1.44 -18.20 0.31
CA CYS A 148 -2.42 -17.90 1.37
C CYS A 148 -1.81 -18.27 2.73
N ARG A 149 -1.15 -17.31 3.38
CA ARG A 149 -0.38 -17.56 4.61
C ARG A 149 -1.27 -17.88 5.81
N LEU A 150 -2.42 -17.22 5.90
CA LEU A 150 -3.38 -17.37 7.01
C LEU A 150 -4.35 -18.55 6.84
N LYS A 151 -4.17 -19.43 5.84
CA LYS A 151 -5.15 -20.49 5.50
C LYS A 151 -5.55 -21.40 6.67
N ALA A 152 -4.63 -21.63 7.62
CA ALA A 152 -4.88 -22.47 8.79
C ALA A 152 -5.84 -21.82 9.80
N VAL A 153 -5.88 -20.49 9.86
CA VAL A 153 -6.62 -19.74 10.88
C VAL A 153 -7.81 -18.99 10.27
N SER A 154 -7.68 -18.44 9.06
CA SER A 154 -8.69 -17.64 8.37
C SER A 154 -9.47 -18.40 7.28
N GLY A 155 -9.14 -19.67 7.04
CA GLY A 155 -9.69 -20.44 5.91
C GLY A 155 -8.96 -20.17 4.60
N LYS A 156 -9.10 -21.08 3.62
CA LYS A 156 -8.45 -20.95 2.31
C LYS A 156 -9.25 -19.98 1.44
N LEU A 157 -8.68 -18.80 1.19
CA LEU A 157 -9.21 -17.86 0.21
C LEU A 157 -9.11 -18.43 -1.22
N PRO A 158 -10.10 -18.17 -2.09
CA PRO A 158 -10.05 -18.53 -3.51
C PRO A 158 -8.83 -17.87 -4.18
N ALA A 159 -8.31 -18.49 -5.25
CA ALA A 159 -7.31 -17.85 -6.10
C ALA A 159 -7.93 -16.69 -6.89
N ASN A 160 -7.15 -15.69 -7.29
CA ASN A 160 -7.68 -14.50 -7.96
C ASN A 160 -8.37 -14.82 -9.30
N GLY A 161 -7.84 -15.77 -10.08
CA GLY A 161 -8.48 -16.21 -11.33
C GLY A 161 -9.87 -16.83 -11.07
N VAL A 162 -9.97 -17.59 -9.99
CA VAL A 162 -11.23 -18.15 -9.49
C VAL A 162 -12.18 -17.05 -8.99
N VAL A 163 -11.66 -16.01 -8.32
CA VAL A 163 -12.47 -14.85 -7.94
C VAL A 163 -13.05 -14.18 -9.18
N SER A 164 -12.22 -13.87 -10.19
CA SER A 164 -12.68 -13.21 -11.41
C SER A 164 -13.66 -14.03 -12.24
N GLU A 165 -13.56 -15.36 -12.18
CA GLU A 165 -14.45 -16.27 -12.91
C GLU A 165 -15.81 -16.44 -12.24
N PHE A 166 -15.87 -16.48 -10.89
CA PHE A 166 -17.10 -16.88 -10.18
C PHE A 166 -17.76 -15.80 -9.34
N PHE A 167 -17.02 -14.82 -8.85
CA PHE A 167 -17.55 -13.79 -7.96
C PHE A 167 -18.04 -12.62 -8.79
N SER A 168 -19.16 -11.98 -8.41
CA SER A 168 -19.42 -10.64 -8.93
C SER A 168 -18.37 -9.66 -8.38
N ILE A 169 -18.18 -8.51 -9.03
CA ILE A 169 -17.27 -7.46 -8.50
C ILE A 169 -17.66 -7.04 -7.07
N SER A 170 -18.95 -7.03 -6.76
CA SER A 170 -19.45 -6.73 -5.41
C SER A 170 -19.08 -7.82 -4.41
N ASP A 171 -19.20 -9.09 -4.79
CA ASP A 171 -18.82 -10.22 -3.94
C ASP A 171 -17.31 -10.27 -3.75
N ALA A 172 -16.52 -9.96 -4.78
CA ALA A 172 -15.08 -9.83 -4.67
C ALA A 172 -14.70 -8.69 -3.70
N TYR A 173 -15.32 -7.52 -3.80
CA TYR A 173 -15.11 -6.43 -2.84
C TYR A 173 -15.44 -6.87 -1.40
N ARG A 174 -16.55 -7.60 -1.21
CA ARG A 174 -16.94 -8.14 0.10
C ARG A 174 -15.92 -9.16 0.63
N LEU A 175 -15.49 -10.10 -0.21
CA LEU A 175 -14.46 -11.10 0.10
C LEU A 175 -13.17 -10.42 0.58
N TYR A 176 -12.64 -9.48 -0.20
CA TYR A 176 -11.42 -8.77 0.15
C TYR A 176 -11.59 -7.84 1.37
N SER A 177 -12.81 -7.34 1.64
CA SER A 177 -13.10 -6.55 2.85
C SER A 177 -13.06 -7.43 4.09
N LEU A 178 -13.65 -8.62 4.04
CA LEU A 178 -13.62 -9.61 5.13
C LEU A 178 -12.20 -10.15 5.35
N GLN A 179 -11.44 -10.35 4.28
CA GLN A 179 -10.01 -10.66 4.38
C GLN A 179 -9.24 -9.54 5.09
N ALA A 180 -9.43 -8.28 4.66
CA ALA A 180 -8.76 -7.13 5.26
C ALA A 180 -9.09 -7.00 6.75
N LEU A 181 -10.37 -7.15 7.12
CA LEU A 181 -10.82 -7.12 8.50
C LEU A 181 -10.15 -8.22 9.34
N GLN A 182 -10.08 -9.45 8.84
CA GLN A 182 -9.37 -10.54 9.50
C GLN A 182 -7.87 -10.22 9.68
N MET A 183 -7.22 -9.69 8.65
CA MET A 183 -5.81 -9.27 8.71
C MET A 183 -5.59 -8.18 9.77
N ARG A 184 -6.42 -7.14 9.80
CA ARG A 184 -6.38 -6.10 10.85
C ARG A 184 -6.54 -6.70 12.23
N LEU A 185 -7.57 -7.50 12.43
CA LEU A 185 -7.85 -8.13 13.72
C LEU A 185 -6.73 -9.07 14.18
N LEU A 186 -5.84 -9.53 13.29
CA LEU A 186 -4.65 -10.30 13.65
C LEU A 186 -3.38 -9.48 13.83
N GLY A 187 -3.34 -8.22 13.42
CA GLY A 187 -2.18 -7.34 13.62
C GLY A 187 -1.50 -6.91 12.33
N PHE A 188 -2.04 -7.27 11.17
CA PHE A 188 -1.42 -6.96 9.90
C PHE A 188 -1.94 -5.62 9.37
N THR A 189 -1.01 -4.79 8.89
CA THR A 189 -1.26 -3.45 8.32
C THR A 189 -1.00 -3.41 6.83
N VAL A 190 -0.30 -4.41 6.27
CA VAL A 190 0.10 -4.45 4.87
C VAL A 190 -0.21 -5.82 4.28
N ASN A 191 -0.76 -5.84 3.07
CA ASN A 191 -0.85 -7.03 2.25
C ASN A 191 0.00 -6.81 0.99
N ILE A 192 0.93 -7.73 0.73
CA ILE A 192 1.73 -7.78 -0.49
C ILE A 192 0.88 -8.43 -1.59
N ALA A 193 -0.25 -7.79 -1.89
CA ALA A 193 -1.29 -8.21 -2.82
C ALA A 193 -2.19 -6.99 -3.14
N PRO A 194 -2.96 -7.00 -4.24
CA PRO A 194 -3.14 -8.10 -5.20
C PRO A 194 -2.02 -8.24 -6.24
N VAL A 195 -1.96 -9.42 -6.87
CA VAL A 195 -1.24 -9.60 -8.15
C VAL A 195 -2.09 -8.98 -9.27
N VAL A 196 -1.50 -8.05 -10.01
CA VAL A 196 -2.18 -7.25 -11.05
C VAL A 196 -1.50 -7.41 -12.41
N GLU A 197 -0.78 -8.52 -12.58
CA GLU A 197 -0.24 -8.96 -13.85
C GLU A 197 -1.35 -9.58 -14.70
N VAL A 198 -1.40 -9.21 -15.97
CA VAL A 198 -2.24 -9.89 -16.95
C VAL A 198 -1.66 -11.27 -17.22
N ARG A 199 -2.54 -12.28 -17.22
CA ARG A 199 -2.16 -13.65 -17.61
C ARG A 199 -1.95 -13.71 -19.11
N THR A 200 -0.75 -14.12 -19.50
CA THR A 200 -0.30 -14.27 -20.89
C THR A 200 0.33 -15.64 -21.06
N GLU A 201 0.50 -16.10 -22.30
CA GLU A 201 1.17 -17.39 -22.58
C GLU A 201 2.59 -17.43 -21.99
N SER A 202 3.29 -16.29 -21.98
CA SER A 202 4.66 -16.18 -21.47
C SER A 202 4.78 -16.24 -19.95
N ASN A 203 3.69 -16.10 -19.19
CA ASN A 203 3.70 -16.11 -17.72
C ASN A 203 2.68 -17.05 -17.06
N GLU A 204 1.79 -17.70 -17.83
CA GLU A 204 0.71 -18.53 -17.31
C GLU A 204 1.19 -19.69 -16.41
N ALA A 205 2.32 -20.31 -16.70
CA ALA A 205 2.83 -21.43 -15.89
C ALA A 205 3.31 -20.98 -14.50
N PHE A 206 3.77 -19.73 -14.36
CA PHE A 206 4.24 -19.18 -13.09
C PHE A 206 3.16 -18.37 -12.36
N ILE A 207 2.47 -17.47 -13.06
CA ILE A 207 1.42 -16.62 -12.50
C ILE A 207 0.11 -17.39 -12.33
N GLY A 208 -0.29 -18.17 -13.33
CA GLY A 208 -1.48 -19.02 -13.29
C GLY A 208 -2.72 -18.34 -12.71
N GLU A 209 -3.32 -18.97 -11.70
CA GLU A 209 -4.52 -18.49 -11.01
C GLU A 209 -4.26 -17.37 -9.98
N ARG A 210 -3.00 -16.92 -9.81
CA ARG A 210 -2.67 -15.73 -9.01
C ARG A 210 -3.12 -14.45 -9.70
N SER A 211 -3.23 -14.46 -11.03
CA SER A 211 -3.80 -13.36 -11.82
C SER A 211 -5.32 -13.47 -11.90
N PHE A 212 -5.99 -12.33 -12.04
CA PHE A 212 -7.42 -12.24 -12.39
C PHE A 212 -7.70 -12.52 -13.88
N GLY A 213 -6.70 -12.86 -14.69
CA GLY A 213 -6.85 -13.18 -16.11
C GLY A 213 -6.46 -12.01 -17.02
N ASP A 214 -7.38 -11.58 -17.89
CA ASP A 214 -7.11 -10.54 -18.89
C ASP A 214 -7.05 -9.12 -18.28
N ALA A 215 -6.66 -8.14 -19.10
CA ALA A 215 -6.49 -6.75 -18.65
C ALA A 215 -7.77 -6.15 -18.05
N ASP A 216 -8.95 -6.47 -18.60
CA ASP A 216 -10.21 -5.94 -18.11
C ASP A 216 -10.58 -6.54 -16.75
N SER A 217 -10.37 -7.85 -16.58
CA SER A 217 -10.60 -8.56 -15.32
C SER A 217 -9.61 -8.12 -14.25
N VAL A 218 -8.33 -7.99 -14.58
CA VAL A 218 -7.30 -7.45 -13.68
C VAL A 218 -7.66 -6.05 -13.21
N VAL A 219 -8.11 -5.17 -14.10
CA VAL A 219 -8.54 -3.82 -13.69
C VAL A 219 -9.78 -3.89 -12.81
N ALA A 220 -10.82 -4.62 -13.21
CA ALA A 220 -12.08 -4.62 -12.48
C ALA A 220 -11.95 -5.24 -11.08
N TYR A 221 -11.37 -6.43 -10.97
CA TYR A 221 -11.21 -7.15 -9.71
C TYR A 221 -10.02 -6.64 -8.89
N GLY A 222 -8.95 -6.17 -9.55
CA GLY A 222 -7.82 -5.52 -8.87
C GLY A 222 -8.25 -4.22 -8.18
N ILE A 223 -9.13 -3.42 -8.78
CA ILE A 223 -9.73 -2.25 -8.13
C ILE A 223 -10.60 -2.64 -6.94
N ALA A 224 -11.41 -3.70 -7.07
CA ALA A 224 -12.23 -4.20 -5.97
C ALA A 224 -11.35 -4.65 -4.78
N ALA A 225 -10.29 -5.43 -5.04
CA ALA A 225 -9.33 -5.87 -4.04
C ALA A 225 -8.59 -4.70 -3.39
N LEU A 226 -8.04 -3.79 -4.20
CA LEU A 226 -7.32 -2.60 -3.75
C LEU A 226 -8.17 -1.76 -2.80
N ASN A 227 -9.37 -1.37 -3.22
CA ASN A 227 -10.24 -0.53 -2.41
C ASN A 227 -10.71 -1.26 -1.15
N ALA A 228 -11.06 -2.55 -1.26
CA ALA A 228 -11.50 -3.32 -0.11
C ALA A 228 -10.41 -3.45 0.96
N LEU A 229 -9.16 -3.71 0.57
CA LEU A 229 -8.02 -3.75 1.50
C LEU A 229 -7.81 -2.38 2.17
N GLN A 230 -7.68 -1.32 1.37
CA GLN A 230 -7.31 0.01 1.88
C GLN A 230 -8.42 0.66 2.72
N ASN A 231 -9.69 0.52 2.31
CA ASN A 231 -10.84 1.06 3.06
C ASN A 231 -11.03 0.36 4.41
N ASN A 232 -10.50 -0.87 4.56
CA ASN A 232 -10.52 -1.62 5.81
C ASN A 232 -9.15 -1.58 6.51
N GLY A 233 -8.34 -0.56 6.24
CA GLY A 233 -7.11 -0.27 6.99
C GLY A 233 -5.88 -1.10 6.64
N VAL A 234 -5.94 -1.94 5.60
CA VAL A 234 -4.79 -2.73 5.13
C VAL A 234 -4.22 -2.09 3.86
N ALA A 235 -2.96 -1.65 3.92
CA ALA A 235 -2.25 -1.18 2.73
C ALA A 235 -2.12 -2.29 1.69
N ALA A 236 -2.53 -2.02 0.46
CA ALA A 236 -2.36 -2.93 -0.66
C ALA A 236 -1.09 -2.58 -1.43
N VAL A 237 -0.24 -3.59 -1.68
CA VAL A 237 0.95 -3.47 -2.50
C VAL A 237 0.73 -4.28 -3.77
N ILE A 238 0.50 -3.58 -4.88
CA ILE A 238 0.24 -4.22 -6.17
C ILE A 238 1.53 -4.77 -6.78
N LYS A 239 1.46 -5.93 -7.43
CA LYS A 239 2.67 -6.63 -7.90
C LYS A 239 2.45 -7.50 -9.14
N HIS A 240 3.50 -7.90 -9.86
CA HIS A 240 4.89 -7.43 -9.74
C HIS A 240 5.15 -6.49 -10.91
N PHE A 241 5.62 -5.27 -10.67
CA PHE A 241 5.85 -4.31 -11.74
C PHE A 241 7.26 -4.48 -12.33
N PRO A 242 7.46 -4.54 -13.66
CA PRO A 242 6.44 -4.49 -14.73
C PRO A 242 5.84 -5.85 -15.11
N GLY A 243 6.35 -6.96 -14.59
CA GLY A 243 5.77 -8.30 -14.79
C GLY A 243 6.79 -9.41 -14.61
N ASN A 244 6.36 -10.64 -14.83
CA ASN A 244 7.16 -11.86 -14.82
C ASN A 244 6.97 -12.70 -16.09
N THR A 245 7.79 -13.75 -16.22
CA THR A 245 7.62 -14.83 -17.20
C THR A 245 7.40 -16.17 -16.49
N ASN A 246 7.37 -17.26 -17.26
CA ASN A 246 7.34 -18.63 -16.75
C ASN A 246 8.64 -19.04 -16.04
N THR A 247 9.73 -18.26 -16.19
CA THR A 247 10.95 -18.47 -15.42
C THR A 247 10.71 -18.02 -13.98
N ASP A 248 10.79 -18.95 -13.03
CA ASP A 248 10.62 -18.64 -11.62
C ASP A 248 11.83 -17.84 -11.09
N PRO A 249 11.64 -16.59 -10.63
CA PRO A 249 12.71 -15.76 -10.08
C PRO A 249 13.44 -16.36 -8.87
N HIS A 250 12.85 -17.36 -8.19
CA HIS A 250 13.54 -18.11 -7.13
C HIS A 250 14.67 -19.01 -7.65
N THR A 251 14.65 -19.34 -8.95
CA THR A 251 15.57 -20.33 -9.57
C THR A 251 16.26 -19.83 -10.82
N GLY A 252 15.81 -18.73 -11.43
CA GLY A 252 16.42 -18.15 -12.63
C GLY A 252 15.90 -16.74 -12.91
N LEU A 253 16.59 -15.99 -13.77
CA LEU A 253 16.20 -14.61 -14.07
C LEU A 253 15.10 -14.57 -15.15
N PRO A 254 13.93 -13.95 -14.89
CA PRO A 254 12.95 -13.72 -15.93
C PRO A 254 13.45 -12.68 -16.93
N GLU A 255 13.40 -13.00 -18.22
CA GLU A 255 13.70 -12.07 -19.31
C GLU A 255 12.44 -11.83 -20.14
N ILE A 256 11.97 -10.59 -20.17
CA ILE A 256 10.74 -10.18 -20.85
C ILE A 256 11.15 -9.43 -22.12
N ASP A 257 10.81 -10.01 -23.27
CA ASP A 257 10.82 -9.32 -24.54
C ASP A 257 9.39 -8.95 -24.92
N ILE A 258 9.07 -7.65 -24.87
CA ILE A 258 7.70 -7.15 -25.03
C ILE A 258 7.69 -5.92 -25.92
N SER A 259 6.74 -5.86 -26.86
CA SER A 259 6.56 -4.67 -27.69
C SER A 259 5.95 -3.53 -26.89
N GLU A 260 6.24 -2.28 -27.28
CA GLU A 260 5.62 -1.08 -26.68
C GLU A 260 4.08 -1.17 -26.69
N SER A 261 3.47 -1.68 -27.78
CA SER A 261 2.01 -1.82 -27.86
C SER A 261 1.47 -2.84 -26.87
N GLU A 262 2.19 -3.94 -26.65
CA GLU A 262 1.78 -4.98 -25.72
C GLU A 262 1.97 -4.52 -24.28
N PHE A 263 3.14 -3.96 -23.97
CA PHE A 263 3.43 -3.33 -22.68
C PHE A 263 2.36 -2.32 -22.28
N ASN A 264 1.95 -1.46 -23.21
CA ASN A 264 0.90 -0.47 -22.93
C ASN A 264 -0.45 -1.13 -22.55
N LYS A 265 -0.79 -2.28 -23.14
CA LYS A 265 -2.06 -2.99 -22.92
C LYS A 265 -2.03 -3.90 -21.70
N THR A 266 -0.96 -4.68 -21.52
CA THR A 266 -0.90 -5.77 -20.54
C THR A 266 -0.21 -5.36 -19.24
N VAL A 267 0.62 -4.29 -19.26
CA VAL A 267 1.36 -3.81 -18.10
C VAL A 267 0.94 -2.41 -17.71
N ARG A 268 1.18 -1.42 -18.58
CA ARG A 268 0.98 0.00 -18.24
C ARG A 268 -0.47 0.28 -17.87
N TYR A 269 -1.43 -0.20 -18.68
CA TYR A 269 -2.84 0.09 -18.46
C TYR A 269 -3.36 -0.43 -17.11
N PRO A 270 -3.19 -1.71 -16.74
CA PRO A 270 -3.60 -2.20 -15.41
C PRO A 270 -2.94 -1.45 -14.26
N PHE A 271 -1.62 -1.32 -14.26
CA PHE A 271 -0.90 -0.63 -13.18
C PHE A 271 -1.31 0.84 -13.07
N PHE A 272 -1.43 1.57 -14.19
CA PHE A 272 -1.89 2.96 -14.20
C PHE A 272 -3.26 3.12 -13.53
N ARG A 273 -4.21 2.22 -13.83
CA ARG A 273 -5.58 2.29 -13.30
C ARG A 273 -5.60 2.12 -11.78
N LEU A 274 -4.79 1.24 -11.22
CA LEU A 274 -4.72 1.02 -9.78
C LEU A 274 -3.88 2.07 -9.06
N ILE A 275 -2.76 2.52 -9.65
CA ILE A 275 -1.94 3.62 -9.12
C ILE A 275 -2.76 4.90 -9.02
N SER A 276 -3.60 5.19 -10.01
CA SER A 276 -4.47 6.38 -10.02
C SER A 276 -5.53 6.38 -8.91
N LEU A 277 -5.79 5.23 -8.28
CA LEU A 277 -6.68 5.09 -7.13
C LEU A 277 -5.94 5.12 -5.79
N GLY A 278 -4.63 5.36 -5.81
CA GLY A 278 -3.82 5.51 -4.60
C GLY A 278 -3.45 4.18 -3.97
N SER A 279 -2.93 3.23 -4.74
CA SER A 279 -2.28 2.04 -4.17
C SER A 279 -1.16 2.45 -3.21
N ALA A 280 -1.14 1.87 -2.02
CA ALA A 280 -0.19 2.22 -0.98
C ALA A 280 1.25 1.83 -1.35
N GLY A 281 1.41 0.72 -2.08
CA GLY A 281 2.71 0.24 -2.53
C GLY A 281 2.69 -0.37 -3.94
N VAL A 282 3.87 -0.46 -4.53
CA VAL A 282 4.15 -1.28 -5.73
C VAL A 282 5.38 -2.13 -5.43
N LEU A 283 5.28 -3.44 -5.66
CA LEU A 283 6.42 -4.34 -5.55
C LEU A 283 7.03 -4.58 -6.94
N MET A 284 8.34 -4.38 -7.04
CA MET A 284 9.12 -4.48 -8.27
C MET A 284 9.53 -5.91 -8.55
N SER A 285 9.42 -6.32 -9.81
CA SER A 285 9.89 -7.59 -10.33
C SER A 285 11.42 -7.62 -10.44
N HIS A 286 12.00 -8.81 -10.31
CA HIS A 286 13.41 -9.09 -10.63
C HIS A 286 13.67 -9.31 -12.13
N ALA A 287 12.64 -9.23 -12.97
CA ALA A 287 12.78 -9.44 -14.41
C ALA A 287 13.66 -8.38 -15.09
N ARG A 288 14.39 -8.77 -16.14
CA ARG A 288 14.97 -7.85 -17.14
C ARG A 288 13.97 -7.66 -18.27
N ILE A 289 13.84 -6.44 -18.78
CA ILE A 289 12.83 -6.14 -19.80
C ILE A 289 13.45 -5.31 -20.92
N SER A 290 13.45 -5.87 -22.13
CA SER A 290 14.15 -5.31 -23.30
C SER A 290 13.68 -3.90 -23.68
N LEU A 291 12.42 -3.56 -23.39
CA LEU A 291 11.75 -2.35 -23.83
C LEU A 291 12.43 -1.04 -23.37
N ALA A 292 13.04 -1.03 -22.19
CA ALA A 292 13.60 0.20 -21.60
C ALA A 292 15.00 0.02 -21.02
N ASP A 293 15.23 -1.05 -20.26
CA ASP A 293 16.55 -1.42 -19.73
C ASP A 293 16.68 -2.95 -19.77
N SER A 294 17.41 -3.42 -20.78
CA SER A 294 17.58 -4.84 -21.08
C SER A 294 18.64 -5.52 -20.21
N HIS A 295 19.42 -4.78 -19.42
CA HIS A 295 20.58 -5.30 -18.70
C HIS A 295 20.38 -5.35 -17.19
N THR A 296 19.51 -4.51 -16.66
CA THR A 296 19.30 -4.37 -15.22
C THR A 296 17.93 -4.93 -14.84
N PRO A 297 17.83 -5.81 -13.83
CA PRO A 297 16.55 -6.18 -13.23
C PRO A 297 15.71 -4.94 -12.90
N ALA A 298 14.40 -4.99 -13.11
CA ALA A 298 13.54 -3.82 -12.96
C ALA A 298 13.59 -3.19 -11.56
N CYS A 299 13.71 -4.01 -10.51
CA CYS A 299 13.87 -3.56 -9.13
C CYS A 299 15.20 -2.83 -8.84
N LEU A 300 16.19 -2.94 -9.73
CA LEU A 300 17.51 -2.31 -9.63
C LEU A 300 17.74 -1.23 -10.71
N SER A 301 16.71 -0.90 -11.51
CA SER A 301 16.84 0.00 -12.66
C SER A 301 16.15 1.34 -12.40
N HIS A 302 16.92 2.42 -12.47
CA HIS A 302 16.37 3.78 -12.36
C HIS A 302 15.39 4.10 -13.50
N VAL A 303 15.57 3.51 -14.68
CA VAL A 303 14.65 3.68 -15.81
C VAL A 303 13.28 3.10 -15.46
N TRP A 304 13.23 1.90 -14.89
CA TRP A 304 11.96 1.26 -14.52
C TRP A 304 11.28 1.94 -13.33
N ILE A 305 12.03 2.36 -12.31
CA ILE A 305 11.45 2.96 -11.11
C ILE A 305 11.24 4.47 -11.25
N GLY A 306 12.29 5.21 -11.60
CA GLY A 306 12.27 6.66 -11.75
C GLY A 306 11.43 7.11 -12.94
N ASP A 307 11.80 6.66 -14.14
CA ASP A 307 11.17 7.15 -15.36
C ASP A 307 9.80 6.52 -15.60
N LYS A 308 9.69 5.18 -15.54
CA LYS A 308 8.43 4.48 -15.84
C LYS A 308 7.43 4.53 -14.68
N LEU A 309 7.79 4.04 -13.50
CA LEU A 309 6.84 3.95 -12.40
C LEU A 309 6.51 5.32 -11.78
N ARG A 310 7.50 6.12 -11.42
CA ARG A 310 7.27 7.43 -10.79
C ARG A 310 7.00 8.55 -11.79
N GLY A 311 7.62 8.51 -12.95
CA GLY A 311 7.44 9.46 -14.05
C GLY A 311 6.16 9.18 -14.84
N ASP A 312 6.19 8.20 -15.74
CA ASP A 312 5.10 7.90 -16.69
C ASP A 312 3.78 7.52 -15.98
N LEU A 313 3.84 6.72 -14.91
CA LEU A 313 2.65 6.30 -14.15
C LEU A 313 2.31 7.22 -12.97
N GLY A 314 3.20 8.14 -12.59
CA GLY A 314 2.95 9.11 -11.52
C GLY A 314 2.90 8.53 -10.11
N PHE A 315 3.42 7.32 -9.86
CA PHE A 315 3.31 6.65 -8.57
C PHE A 315 4.00 7.41 -7.43
N LYS A 316 3.29 7.60 -6.31
CA LYS A 316 3.76 8.37 -5.13
C LYS A 316 3.90 7.55 -3.84
N GLY A 317 3.37 6.34 -3.79
CA GLY A 317 3.47 5.45 -2.63
C GLY A 317 4.86 4.82 -2.48
N LEU A 318 4.92 3.78 -1.65
CA LEU A 318 6.16 3.04 -1.37
C LEU A 318 6.50 2.09 -2.52
N VAL A 319 7.75 2.13 -2.97
CA VAL A 319 8.30 1.14 -3.91
C VAL A 319 9.03 0.07 -3.11
N PHE A 320 8.59 -1.18 -3.24
CA PHE A 320 9.19 -2.34 -2.60
C PHE A 320 10.05 -3.11 -3.61
N SER A 321 11.20 -3.62 -3.20
CA SER A 321 11.82 -4.75 -3.91
C SER A 321 11.04 -6.04 -3.63
N ASP A 322 11.13 -7.02 -4.52
CA ASP A 322 10.95 -8.42 -4.11
C ASP A 322 12.18 -8.90 -3.31
N ASP A 323 12.15 -10.13 -2.78
CA ASP A 323 13.20 -10.65 -1.91
C ASP A 323 14.58 -10.62 -2.58
N ILE A 324 15.51 -9.86 -2.02
CA ILE A 324 16.86 -9.68 -2.60
C ILE A 324 17.73 -10.94 -2.49
N PHE A 325 17.29 -11.96 -1.76
CA PHE A 325 17.97 -13.25 -1.65
C PHE A 325 17.57 -14.26 -2.74
N MET A 326 16.69 -13.89 -3.66
CA MET A 326 16.28 -14.75 -4.77
C MET A 326 17.42 -14.96 -5.78
N ALA A 327 17.51 -16.18 -6.32
CA ALA A 327 18.59 -16.59 -7.22
C ALA A 327 18.70 -15.70 -8.47
N ALA A 328 17.58 -15.17 -8.96
CA ALA A 328 17.53 -14.23 -10.07
C ALA A 328 18.53 -13.07 -9.94
N LEU A 329 18.78 -12.56 -8.73
CA LEU A 329 19.74 -11.48 -8.52
C LEU A 329 21.16 -11.99 -8.31
N ALA A 330 21.36 -12.87 -7.32
CA ALA A 330 22.69 -13.31 -6.91
C ALA A 330 23.45 -13.99 -8.05
N GLU A 331 22.78 -14.83 -8.84
CA GLU A 331 23.39 -15.54 -9.98
C GLU A 331 23.65 -14.62 -11.18
N ASN A 332 23.11 -13.40 -11.16
CA ASN A 332 23.25 -12.41 -12.24
C ASN A 332 24.05 -11.17 -11.82
N GLY A 333 24.95 -11.34 -10.85
CA GLY A 333 25.93 -10.34 -10.46
C GLY A 333 25.49 -9.34 -9.40
N TYR A 334 24.33 -9.59 -8.77
CA TYR A 334 23.78 -8.78 -7.69
C TYR A 334 23.62 -9.62 -6.42
N PRO A 335 24.71 -9.96 -5.70
CA PRO A 335 24.59 -10.53 -4.37
C PRO A 335 23.83 -9.57 -3.45
N PRO A 336 23.22 -10.06 -2.35
CA PRO A 336 22.27 -9.29 -1.52
C PRO A 336 22.73 -7.88 -1.15
N GLU A 337 23.97 -7.68 -0.72
CA GLU A 337 24.46 -6.35 -0.36
C GLU A 337 24.53 -5.39 -1.56
N ARG A 338 24.96 -5.89 -2.72
CA ARG A 338 24.95 -5.10 -3.97
C ARG A 338 23.53 -4.84 -4.46
N ALA A 339 22.64 -5.82 -4.33
CA ALA A 339 21.23 -5.67 -4.68
C ALA A 339 20.56 -4.60 -3.81
N ALA A 340 20.79 -4.62 -2.50
CA ALA A 340 20.29 -3.62 -1.56
C ALA A 340 20.74 -2.20 -1.95
N LEU A 341 22.04 -2.01 -2.21
CA LEU A 341 22.57 -0.72 -2.65
C LEU A 341 21.93 -0.26 -3.97
N SER A 342 21.95 -1.13 -4.98
CA SER A 342 21.44 -0.82 -6.33
C SER A 342 19.94 -0.51 -6.31
N ALA A 343 19.16 -1.20 -5.47
CA ALA A 343 17.72 -0.97 -5.32
C ALA A 343 17.43 0.44 -4.81
N ILE A 344 18.14 0.89 -3.76
CA ILE A 344 17.97 2.24 -3.21
C ILE A 344 18.37 3.31 -4.23
N GLU A 345 19.52 3.12 -4.89
CA GLU A 345 20.00 4.03 -5.95
C GLU A 345 18.99 4.13 -7.11
N ALA A 346 18.33 3.02 -7.46
CA ALA A 346 17.33 2.98 -8.52
C ALA A 346 16.01 3.68 -8.14
N GLY A 347 15.66 3.72 -6.86
CA GLY A 347 14.45 4.39 -6.35
C GLY A 347 13.51 3.54 -5.51
N VAL A 348 13.92 2.33 -5.12
CA VAL A 348 13.22 1.51 -4.11
C VAL A 348 13.23 2.23 -2.77
N ASP A 349 12.10 2.23 -2.07
CA ASP A 349 11.98 2.78 -0.72
C ASP A 349 12.13 1.70 0.35
N VAL A 350 11.67 0.48 0.07
CA VAL A 350 11.72 -0.65 1.01
C VAL A 350 12.35 -1.88 0.36
N ILE A 351 13.43 -2.38 0.95
CA ILE A 351 14.09 -3.63 0.58
C ILE A 351 13.42 -4.78 1.35
N MET A 352 12.87 -5.74 0.61
CA MET A 352 12.37 -6.99 1.19
C MET A 352 13.49 -7.99 1.39
N ILE A 353 13.54 -8.60 2.58
CA ILE A 353 14.46 -9.69 2.92
C ILE A 353 13.68 -10.84 3.54
N SER A 354 13.74 -12.03 2.92
CA SER A 354 13.14 -13.25 3.48
C SER A 354 13.97 -13.86 4.62
N LYS A 355 15.21 -13.44 4.77
CA LYS A 355 16.07 -13.81 5.91
C LYS A 355 15.63 -13.08 7.18
N LYS A 356 16.03 -13.65 8.30
CA LYS A 356 15.74 -13.14 9.65
C LYS A 356 16.87 -12.26 10.19
N LYS A 357 17.63 -11.66 9.27
CA LYS A 357 18.78 -10.79 9.52
C LYS A 357 19.01 -9.89 8.31
N PHE A 358 19.34 -8.63 8.55
CA PHE A 358 19.68 -7.63 7.53
C PHE A 358 20.85 -6.71 7.93
N ALA A 359 21.54 -6.97 9.05
CA ALA A 359 22.60 -6.09 9.55
C ALA A 359 23.78 -5.88 8.57
N ARG A 360 24.05 -6.85 7.68
CA ARG A 360 25.14 -6.72 6.68
C ARG A 360 24.78 -5.70 5.60
N GLU A 361 23.59 -5.84 5.04
CA GLU A 361 23.04 -4.94 4.04
C GLU A 361 22.86 -3.55 4.64
N HIS A 362 22.30 -3.45 5.85
CA HIS A 362 22.17 -2.22 6.62
C HIS A 362 23.51 -1.50 6.79
N ALA A 363 24.55 -2.19 7.28
CA ALA A 363 25.86 -1.60 7.52
C ALA A 363 26.50 -1.05 6.23
N LEU A 364 26.32 -1.74 5.10
CA LEU A 364 26.80 -1.25 3.80
C LEU A 364 26.10 0.06 3.40
N LEU A 365 24.78 0.12 3.51
CA LEU A 365 24.02 1.33 3.16
C LEU A 365 24.38 2.51 4.08
N VAL A 366 24.58 2.25 5.39
CA VAL A 366 25.05 3.25 6.34
C VAL A 366 26.44 3.77 5.97
N SER A 367 27.39 2.89 5.64
CA SER A 367 28.74 3.30 5.21
C SER A 367 28.66 4.19 3.97
N ARG A 368 27.89 3.76 2.97
CA ARG A 368 27.69 4.51 1.73
C ARG A 368 27.09 5.90 1.99
N ALA A 369 26.08 6.00 2.85
CA ALA A 369 25.43 7.26 3.18
C ALA A 369 26.35 8.23 3.94
N LYS A 370 27.25 7.72 4.78
CA LYS A 370 28.25 8.54 5.47
C LYS A 370 29.32 9.10 4.54
N GLU A 371 29.53 8.46 3.39
CA GLU A 371 30.55 8.84 2.41
C GLU A 371 29.99 9.73 1.28
N ASP A 372 28.67 9.78 1.09
CA ASP A 372 28.03 10.47 -0.03
C ASP A 372 26.70 11.13 0.36
N ASP A 373 26.72 12.45 0.37
CA ASP A 373 25.59 13.31 0.71
C ASP A 373 24.38 13.12 -0.22
N ALA A 374 24.59 12.78 -1.50
CA ALA A 374 23.49 12.53 -2.43
C ALA A 374 22.81 11.20 -2.10
N PHE A 375 23.59 10.17 -1.74
CA PHE A 375 23.04 8.91 -1.26
C PHE A 375 22.34 9.06 0.10
N ALA A 376 22.90 9.84 1.03
CA ALA A 376 22.25 10.15 2.30
C ALA A 376 20.88 10.83 2.09
N LYS A 377 20.79 11.80 1.18
CA LYS A 377 19.51 12.43 0.82
C LYS A 377 18.53 11.42 0.23
N ARG A 378 19.00 10.50 -0.61
CA ARG A 378 18.15 9.43 -1.15
C ARG A 378 17.58 8.53 -0.05
N ILE A 379 18.37 8.20 0.98
CA ILE A 379 17.92 7.46 2.18
C ILE A 379 16.87 8.27 2.94
N GLU A 380 17.14 9.54 3.22
CA GLU A 380 16.22 10.42 3.95
C GLU A 380 14.86 10.55 3.23
N GLU A 381 14.87 10.66 1.90
CA GLU A 381 13.65 10.69 1.09
C GLU A 381 12.83 9.41 1.22
N SER A 382 13.47 8.23 1.20
CA SER A 382 12.78 6.95 1.42
C SER A 382 12.26 6.83 2.84
N ALA A 383 13.09 7.16 3.83
CA ALA A 383 12.74 7.11 5.24
C ALA A 383 11.51 7.98 5.50
N ARG A 384 11.45 9.18 4.92
CA ARG A 384 10.28 10.05 4.99
C ARG A 384 9.03 9.40 4.42
N ARG A 385 9.09 8.77 3.23
CA ARG A 385 7.94 8.04 2.68
C ARG A 385 7.49 6.90 3.59
N VAL A 386 8.42 6.19 4.22
CA VAL A 386 8.11 5.12 5.19
C VAL A 386 7.45 5.69 6.44
N ILE A 387 7.93 6.81 6.98
CA ILE A 387 7.31 7.48 8.13
C ILE A 387 5.91 8.02 7.78
N ASP A 388 5.76 8.68 6.63
CA ASP A 388 4.45 9.11 6.11
C ASP A 388 3.50 7.92 6.00
N PHE A 389 3.96 6.80 5.44
CA PHE A 389 3.19 5.56 5.36
C PHE A 389 2.77 5.03 6.74
N LYS A 390 3.68 5.02 7.72
CA LYS A 390 3.35 4.61 9.09
C LYS A 390 2.33 5.53 9.74
N ILE A 391 2.36 6.83 9.46
CA ILE A 391 1.35 7.81 9.91
C ILE A 391 -0.01 7.51 9.26
N GLU A 392 -0.03 7.31 7.95
CA GLU A 392 -1.25 6.96 7.21
C GLU A 392 -1.87 5.64 7.66
N ARG A 393 -1.06 4.72 8.20
CA ARG A 393 -1.51 3.44 8.75
C ARG A 393 -1.83 3.48 10.25
N GLY A 394 -1.70 4.64 10.89
CA GLY A 394 -1.95 4.82 12.33
C GLY A 394 -0.93 4.13 13.24
N ILE A 395 0.22 3.71 12.70
CA ILE A 395 1.33 3.12 13.47
C ILE A 395 2.09 4.23 14.22
N LEU A 396 2.28 5.35 13.53
CA LEU A 396 2.69 6.63 14.10
C LEU A 396 1.52 7.60 13.99
N VAL A 397 1.50 8.65 14.80
CA VAL A 397 0.45 9.68 14.77
C VAL A 397 1.06 11.07 14.85
N LEU A 398 0.35 12.05 14.28
CA LEU A 398 0.66 13.46 14.41
C LEU A 398 -0.13 14.03 15.59
N GLU A 399 0.57 14.43 16.64
CA GLU A 399 -0.01 15.07 17.82
C GLU A 399 0.39 16.54 17.89
N LYS A 400 -0.51 17.38 18.41
CA LYS A 400 -0.27 18.82 18.55
C LYS A 400 -0.04 19.18 20.01
N THR A 401 1.18 19.55 20.37
CA THR A 401 1.59 19.93 21.73
C THR A 401 2.12 21.35 21.73
N GLY A 402 1.58 22.21 22.60
CA GLY A 402 2.02 23.61 22.69
C GLY A 402 1.84 24.43 21.39
N GLY A 403 0.97 23.99 20.48
CA GLY A 403 0.76 24.64 19.18
C GLY A 403 1.58 24.06 18.02
N VAL A 404 2.52 23.16 18.29
CA VAL A 404 3.43 22.55 17.31
C VAL A 404 3.02 21.09 17.07
N TRP A 405 3.12 20.63 15.81
CA TRP A 405 2.86 19.24 15.46
C TRP A 405 4.12 18.39 15.69
N HIS A 406 3.94 17.18 16.19
CA HIS A 406 5.00 16.21 16.44
C HIS A 406 4.57 14.83 15.96
N VAL A 407 5.51 14.04 15.46
CA VAL A 407 5.31 12.62 15.20
C VAL A 407 5.59 11.86 16.49
N VAL A 408 4.65 11.04 16.92
CA VAL A 408 4.80 10.16 18.09
C VAL A 408 4.28 8.76 17.79
N SER A 409 4.73 7.76 18.56
CA SER A 409 4.20 6.40 18.48
C SER A 409 2.76 6.36 18.97
N ALA A 410 1.89 5.61 18.28
CA ALA A 410 0.54 5.39 18.77
C ALA A 410 0.57 4.61 20.10
N PHE A 411 0.06 5.21 21.18
CA PHE A 411 0.00 4.60 22.53
C PHE A 411 -1.04 3.47 22.64
N ALA A 412 -1.87 3.28 21.61
CA ALA A 412 -2.81 2.18 21.48
C ALA A 412 -2.48 1.39 20.20
N SER A 413 -2.63 0.07 20.26
CA SER A 413 -2.54 -0.78 19.08
C SER A 413 -3.50 -0.22 18.01
N PRO A 414 -3.10 -0.07 16.73
CA PRO A 414 -3.82 0.70 15.71
C PRO A 414 -5.20 0.14 15.31
N TYR A 415 -5.73 -0.83 16.05
CA TYR A 415 -6.92 -1.63 15.74
C TYR A 415 -8.18 -1.21 16.51
N ILE A 416 -8.14 -0.19 17.37
CA ILE A 416 -9.25 0.17 18.29
C ILE A 416 -9.75 1.61 18.10
N ASP A 417 -10.07 2.02 16.87
CA ASP A 417 -10.63 3.37 16.66
C ASP A 417 -12.03 3.40 16.03
N SER A 418 -12.60 2.26 15.58
CA SER A 418 -13.95 2.25 14.98
C SER A 418 -15.05 1.65 15.85
N ALA A 419 -14.74 1.03 16.99
CA ALA A 419 -15.75 0.35 17.84
C ALA A 419 -15.92 0.95 19.24
N VAL A 420 -15.01 1.80 19.73
CA VAL A 420 -15.05 2.32 21.11
C VAL A 420 -14.81 3.83 21.12
N GLN A 421 -15.78 4.60 20.62
CA GLN A 421 -15.87 6.02 20.95
C GLN A 421 -16.42 6.17 22.38
N SER A 422 -15.53 6.08 23.38
CA SER A 422 -15.81 6.61 24.71
C SER A 422 -14.54 7.06 25.42
N GLY A 423 -14.10 8.30 25.14
CA GLY A 423 -13.68 9.28 26.15
C GLY A 423 -12.61 8.97 27.21
N SER A 424 -11.88 7.85 27.15
CA SER A 424 -10.71 7.60 27.99
C SER A 424 -9.62 6.92 27.17
N ALA A 425 -8.39 7.44 27.25
CA ALA A 425 -7.23 6.77 26.67
C ALA A 425 -7.05 5.41 27.38
N ILE A 426 -7.46 4.33 26.71
CA ILE A 426 -7.31 2.98 27.24
C ILE A 426 -5.83 2.61 27.10
N ARG A 427 -5.17 2.42 28.24
CA ARG A 427 -3.80 1.88 28.28
C ARG A 427 -3.84 0.42 27.83
N TYR A 428 -2.89 0.08 26.98
CA TYR A 428 -2.66 -1.26 26.47
C TYR A 428 -2.22 -2.21 27.60
N ASP A 429 -2.95 -3.31 27.81
CA ASP A 429 -2.66 -4.36 28.79
C ASP A 429 -2.01 -5.62 28.19
N GLY A 430 -1.66 -5.60 26.89
CA GLY A 430 -0.63 -6.46 26.30
C GLY A 430 -0.88 -7.97 26.22
N GLU A 431 -2.01 -8.48 26.70
CA GLU A 431 -2.34 -9.90 26.66
C GLU A 431 -3.71 -10.15 26.01
N ALA A 432 -3.81 -11.14 25.11
CA ALA A 432 -5.09 -11.62 24.58
C ALA A 432 -6.06 -12.09 25.68
N GLY A 433 -5.55 -12.33 26.90
CA GLY A 433 -6.35 -12.59 28.11
C GLY A 433 -7.14 -11.39 28.63
N GLY A 434 -6.74 -10.16 28.26
CA GLY A 434 -7.45 -8.91 28.54
C GLY A 434 -8.82 -8.83 27.87
N GLU A 435 -9.64 -7.86 28.28
CA GLU A 435 -10.99 -7.66 27.72
C GLU A 435 -10.94 -7.29 26.23
N ILE A 436 -9.99 -6.42 25.87
CA ILE A 436 -9.75 -5.98 24.49
C ILE A 436 -9.33 -7.15 23.59
N GLY A 437 -8.36 -7.95 24.05
CA GLY A 437 -7.88 -9.12 23.32
C GLY A 437 -9.00 -10.12 23.02
N ARG A 438 -9.83 -10.43 24.02
CA ARG A 438 -11.00 -11.31 23.85
C ARG A 438 -12.02 -10.75 22.86
N ALA A 439 -12.32 -9.45 22.90
CA ALA A 439 -13.22 -8.81 21.94
C ALA A 439 -12.68 -8.88 20.50
N ARG A 440 -11.37 -8.64 20.31
CA ARG A 440 -10.69 -8.71 19.01
C ARG A 440 -10.74 -10.12 18.41
N VAL A 441 -10.52 -11.14 19.24
CA VAL A 441 -10.62 -12.55 18.83
C VAL A 441 -12.05 -12.90 18.41
N GLU A 442 -13.06 -12.42 19.13
CA GLU A 442 -14.46 -12.71 18.79
C GLU A 442 -14.90 -12.01 17.49
N ALA A 443 -14.47 -10.76 17.28
CA ALA A 443 -14.64 -10.06 16.01
C ALA A 443 -13.97 -10.82 14.86
N PHE A 444 -12.79 -11.40 15.10
CA PHE A 444 -12.08 -12.20 14.09
C PHE A 444 -12.89 -13.44 13.71
N ARG A 445 -13.41 -14.18 14.70
CA ARG A 445 -14.24 -15.37 14.46
C ARG A 445 -15.49 -15.04 13.67
N THR A 446 -16.13 -13.91 13.98
CA THR A 446 -17.31 -13.42 13.24
C THR A 446 -16.97 -13.12 11.79
N ALA A 447 -15.92 -12.33 11.54
CA ALA A 447 -15.47 -12.00 10.19
C ALA A 447 -15.06 -13.25 9.38
N LYS A 448 -14.37 -14.20 10.03
CA LYS A 448 -14.03 -15.49 9.42
C LYS A 448 -15.27 -16.29 9.03
N LYS A 449 -16.26 -16.39 9.92
CA LYS A 449 -17.50 -17.11 9.65
C LYS A 449 -18.24 -16.52 8.45
N GLU A 450 -18.39 -15.20 8.40
CA GLU A 450 -19.02 -14.52 7.24
C GLU A 450 -18.24 -14.76 5.94
N ASN A 451 -16.91 -14.81 6.02
CA ASN A 451 -16.06 -15.07 4.86
C ASN A 451 -16.23 -16.52 4.35
N ASP A 452 -16.25 -17.49 5.27
CA ASP A 452 -16.48 -18.90 4.93
C ASP A 452 -17.88 -19.11 4.32
N GLU A 453 -18.90 -18.44 4.87
CA GLU A 453 -20.27 -18.46 4.33
C GLU A 453 -20.32 -17.87 2.92
N LEU A 454 -19.73 -16.69 2.70
CA LEU A 454 -19.66 -16.06 1.37
C LEU A 454 -18.98 -16.97 0.35
N VAL A 455 -17.83 -17.55 0.72
CA VAL A 455 -17.10 -18.46 -0.15
C VAL A 455 -17.94 -19.70 -0.46
N ALA A 456 -18.56 -20.31 0.54
CA ALA A 456 -19.42 -21.48 0.37
C ALA A 456 -20.66 -21.18 -0.49
N GLU A 457 -21.31 -20.03 -0.31
CA GLU A 457 -22.47 -19.60 -1.09
C GLU A 457 -22.14 -19.45 -2.57
N VAL A 458 -21.05 -18.75 -2.89
CA VAL A 458 -20.62 -18.51 -4.28
C VAL A 458 -20.22 -19.84 -4.95
N TYR A 459 -19.52 -20.73 -4.24
CA TYR A 459 -19.19 -22.06 -4.76
C TYR A 459 -20.41 -23.00 -4.87
N SER A 460 -21.38 -22.91 -3.97
CA SER A 460 -22.58 -23.77 -3.98
C SER A 460 -23.55 -23.37 -5.11
N ALA A 461 -23.71 -22.08 -5.37
CA ALA A 461 -24.49 -21.55 -6.51
C ALA A 461 -23.98 -22.08 -7.87
N ARG A 462 -22.69 -22.45 -7.93
CA ARG A 462 -22.06 -23.05 -9.11
C ARG A 462 -22.42 -24.52 -9.33
N GLN A 463 -22.52 -25.34 -8.28
CA GLN A 463 -22.96 -26.74 -8.45
C GLN A 463 -24.37 -26.79 -9.07
N THR A 464 -25.24 -25.85 -8.71
CA THR A 464 -26.60 -25.73 -9.26
C THR A 464 -26.61 -25.25 -10.72
N ARG A 465 -25.72 -24.32 -11.10
CA ARG A 465 -25.61 -23.83 -12.50
C ARG A 465 -24.93 -24.81 -13.45
N VAL A 466 -23.87 -25.51 -13.02
CA VAL A 466 -23.19 -26.53 -13.84
C VAL A 466 -24.08 -27.76 -14.03
N SER A 467 -24.83 -28.16 -13.01
CA SER A 467 -25.84 -29.23 -13.14
C SER A 467 -27.01 -28.83 -14.04
N ALA A 468 -27.47 -27.58 -14.00
CA ALA A 468 -28.50 -27.07 -14.92
C ALA A 468 -28.01 -26.95 -16.37
N ALA A 469 -26.78 -26.49 -16.60
CA ALA A 469 -26.21 -26.43 -17.95
C ALA A 469 -25.90 -27.83 -18.53
N GLY A 470 -25.57 -28.79 -17.68
CA GLY A 470 -25.41 -30.21 -18.05
C GLY A 470 -26.74 -30.89 -18.37
N SER A 471 -27.82 -30.57 -17.64
CA SER A 471 -29.15 -31.11 -17.91
C SER A 471 -29.77 -30.53 -19.19
N GLU A 472 -29.57 -29.24 -19.47
CA GLU A 472 -30.00 -28.62 -20.74
C GLU A 472 -29.24 -29.16 -21.97
N ARG A 473 -27.97 -29.53 -21.82
CA ARG A 473 -27.19 -30.20 -22.89
C ARG A 473 -27.69 -31.62 -23.15
N ASN A 474 -28.06 -32.37 -22.11
CA ASN A 474 -28.62 -33.71 -22.23
C ASN A 474 -30.09 -33.73 -22.68
N ALA A 475 -30.82 -32.62 -22.56
CA ALA A 475 -32.18 -32.49 -23.06
C ALA A 475 -32.25 -32.01 -24.54
N LYS A 476 -31.11 -31.61 -25.13
CA LYS A 476 -30.96 -31.19 -26.53
C LYS A 476 -30.23 -32.22 -27.41
N LEU A 477 -29.83 -33.35 -26.85
CA LEU A 477 -29.36 -34.57 -27.53
C LEU A 477 -30.49 -35.61 -27.45
#